data_AF-A0A0P7YRP6-F1
#
_entry.id   AF-A0A0P7YRP6-F1
#
_cell.length_a   1.000
_cell.length_b   1.000
_cell.length_c   1.000
_cell.angle_alpha   90.00
_cell.angle_beta   90.00
_cell.angle_gamma   90.00
#
_symmetry.space_group_name_H-M   'P 1'
#
loop_
_entity.id
_entity.type
_entity.pdbx_description
1 polymer ?
#
loop_
_entity_poly.entity_id
_entity_poly.type
_entity_poly.pdbx_seq_one_letter_code
_entity_poly.pdbx_strand_id
1 'polypeptide(L)'
;MTDLLALLYPWTKSLHILAVIAWMAGLFYLPRIYVYHTERSTPGDVIDPVFQVMEVKLLRLIMNPSMIVTWGAGLLLLVTPQAGAGWAELWVWTKGAAVIAMTWFHMWLAARRKDFAAGQNQLSGRQHRMMNEVPTLLLVVIVLSVVLKW
;
A
#
# COMPACT_ATOMS: atom_id res chain seq x y z
N MET A 1 -8.21 16.74 26.41
CA MET A 1 -7.78 16.28 25.06
C MET A 1 -7.37 14.81 25.09
N THR A 2 -6.65 14.35 26.11
CA THR A 2 -6.28 12.93 26.32
C THR A 2 -7.47 11.98 26.44
N ASP A 3 -8.57 12.40 27.08
CA ASP A 3 -9.76 11.56 27.27
C ASP A 3 -10.53 11.29 25.96
N LEU A 4 -10.57 12.28 25.07
CA LEU A 4 -11.19 12.12 23.74
C LEU A 4 -10.39 11.13 22.88
N LEU A 5 -9.06 11.22 22.92
CA LEU A 5 -8.18 10.28 22.21
C LEU A 5 -8.31 8.85 22.76
N ALA A 6 -8.46 8.70 24.08
CA ALA A 6 -8.70 7.42 24.72
C ALA A 6 -10.02 6.77 24.26
N LEU A 7 -11.10 7.57 24.20
CA LEU A 7 -12.41 7.10 23.73
C LEU A 7 -12.40 6.71 22.25
N LEU A 8 -11.67 7.46 21.42
CA LEU A 8 -11.56 7.21 19.99
C LEU A 8 -10.55 6.10 19.64
N TYR A 9 -9.65 5.73 20.55
CA TYR A 9 -8.57 4.77 20.30
C TYR A 9 -9.04 3.46 19.65
N PRO A 10 -10.09 2.76 20.12
CA PRO A 10 -10.56 1.52 19.48
C PRO A 10 -11.05 1.75 18.05
N TRP A 11 -11.71 2.87 17.80
CA TRP A 11 -12.22 3.26 16.48
C TRP A 11 -11.10 3.60 15.52
N THR A 12 -10.16 4.45 15.95
CA THR A 12 -8.98 4.80 15.16
C THR A 12 -8.14 3.56 14.84
N LYS A 13 -7.92 2.68 15.82
CA LYS A 13 -7.18 1.43 15.63
C LYS A 13 -7.89 0.51 14.63
N SER A 14 -9.20 0.34 14.76
CA SER A 14 -9.99 -0.49 13.83
C SER A 14 -9.95 0.09 12.42
N LEU A 15 -10.17 1.40 12.28
CA LEU A 15 -10.10 2.10 11.00
C LEU A 15 -8.73 1.96 10.33
N HIS A 16 -7.65 2.12 11.11
CA HIS A 16 -6.29 1.92 10.62
C HIS A 16 -6.07 0.50 10.10
N ILE A 17 -6.50 -0.53 10.85
CA ILE A 17 -6.34 -1.93 10.45
C ILE A 17 -7.12 -2.20 9.14
N LEU A 18 -8.38 -1.77 9.06
CA LEU A 18 -9.19 -1.93 7.85
C LEU A 18 -8.54 -1.26 6.64
N ALA A 19 -8.03 -0.04 6.82
CA ALA A 19 -7.36 0.71 5.77
C ALA A 19 -6.05 0.04 5.32
N VAL A 20 -5.23 -0.45 6.25
CA VAL A 20 -3.99 -1.19 5.93
C VAL A 20 -4.31 -2.45 5.15
N ILE A 21 -5.31 -3.23 5.54
CA ILE A 21 -5.71 -4.45 4.83
C ILE A 21 -6.16 -4.13 3.40
N ALA A 22 -7.03 -3.13 3.24
CA ALA A 22 -7.50 -2.70 1.92
C ALA A 22 -6.35 -2.20 1.03
N TRP A 23 -5.40 -1.45 1.61
CA TRP A 23 -4.24 -0.95 0.89
C TRP A 23 -3.29 -2.08 0.49
N MET A 24 -3.01 -3.02 1.40
CA MET A 24 -2.18 -4.20 1.13
C MET A 24 -2.78 -5.08 0.03
N ALA A 25 -4.09 -5.30 0.03
CA ALA A 25 -4.76 -6.04 -1.03
C ALA A 25 -4.52 -5.41 -2.41
N GLY A 26 -4.61 -4.09 -2.51
CA GLY A 26 -4.29 -3.36 -3.74
C GLY A 26 -2.83 -3.45 -4.15
N LEU A 27 -1.89 -3.31 -3.19
CA LEU A 27 -0.46 -3.46 -3.45
C LEU A 27 -0.07 -4.86 -3.94
N PHE A 28 -0.74 -5.92 -3.47
CA PHE A 28 -0.52 -7.27 -3.98
C PHE A 28 -1.14 -7.52 -5.35
N TYR A 29 -2.26 -6.86 -5.65
CA TYR A 29 -3.06 -7.17 -6.84
C TYR A 29 -2.67 -6.33 -8.06
N LEU A 30 -2.37 -5.03 -7.88
CA LEU A 30 -2.04 -4.13 -8.98
C LEU A 30 -0.79 -4.55 -9.78
N PRO A 31 0.34 -4.95 -9.16
CA PRO A 31 1.50 -5.45 -9.90
C PRO A 31 1.20 -6.71 -10.71
N ARG A 32 0.32 -7.59 -10.20
CA ARG A 32 -0.12 -8.79 -10.93
C ARG A 32 -0.93 -8.42 -12.16
N ILE A 33 -1.81 -7.43 -12.05
CA ILE A 33 -2.53 -6.89 -13.22
C ILE A 33 -1.52 -6.40 -14.27
N TYR A 34 -0.46 -5.68 -13.89
CA TYR A 34 0.56 -5.22 -14.83
C TYR A 34 1.31 -6.35 -15.53
N VAL A 35 1.59 -7.46 -14.84
CA VAL A 35 2.16 -8.65 -15.48
C VAL A 35 1.23 -9.13 -16.60
N TYR A 36 -0.05 -9.31 -16.31
CA TYR A 36 -1.01 -9.78 -17.31
C TYR A 36 -1.23 -8.77 -18.43
N HIS A 37 -1.31 -7.47 -18.13
CA HIS A 37 -1.41 -6.42 -19.13
C HIS A 37 -0.21 -6.48 -20.08
N THR A 38 1.01 -6.53 -19.54
CA THR A 38 2.24 -6.58 -20.36
C THR A 38 2.35 -7.85 -21.20
N GLU A 39 1.92 -9.00 -20.68
CA GLU A 39 2.10 -10.29 -21.35
C GLU A 39 0.97 -10.65 -22.31
N ARG A 40 -0.21 -10.10 -22.10
CA ARG A 40 -1.40 -10.45 -22.88
C ARG A 40 -1.89 -9.35 -23.78
N SER A 41 -1.50 -8.10 -23.55
CA SER A 41 -2.03 -6.94 -24.26
C SER A 41 -0.92 -6.08 -24.87
N THR A 42 -1.25 -5.46 -26.00
CA THR A 42 -0.46 -4.45 -26.70
C THR A 42 -1.25 -3.14 -26.75
N PRO A 43 -0.59 -1.96 -26.73
CA PRO A 43 -1.27 -0.68 -26.75
C PRO A 43 -2.29 -0.58 -27.89
N GLY A 44 -3.55 -0.28 -27.56
CA GLY A 44 -4.64 -0.12 -28.53
C GLY A 44 -5.35 -1.41 -28.98
N ASP A 45 -5.04 -2.56 -28.39
CA ASP A 45 -5.82 -3.77 -28.63
C ASP A 45 -7.17 -3.76 -27.86
N VAL A 46 -7.97 -4.82 -28.04
CA VAL A 46 -9.32 -4.92 -27.47
C VAL A 46 -9.32 -5.02 -25.94
N ILE A 47 -8.23 -5.51 -25.34
CA ILE A 47 -8.13 -5.85 -23.91
C ILE A 47 -7.38 -4.78 -23.09
N ASP A 48 -6.56 -3.95 -23.73
CA ASP A 48 -5.89 -2.77 -23.15
C ASP A 48 -6.87 -1.87 -22.37
N PRO A 49 -8.01 -1.40 -22.93
CA PRO A 49 -8.95 -0.57 -22.19
C PRO A 49 -9.57 -1.29 -20.99
N VAL A 50 -9.72 -2.62 -21.06
CA VAL A 50 -10.24 -3.43 -19.94
C VAL A 50 -9.25 -3.41 -18.78
N PHE A 51 -7.96 -3.65 -19.06
CA PHE A 51 -6.92 -3.58 -18.04
C PHE A 51 -6.79 -2.17 -17.46
N GLN A 52 -6.77 -1.13 -18.30
CA GLN A 52 -6.67 0.25 -17.83
C GLN A 52 -7.83 0.65 -16.90
N VAL A 53 -9.04 0.16 -17.14
CA VAL A 53 -10.20 0.38 -16.25
C VAL A 53 -10.00 -0.33 -14.91
N MET A 54 -9.56 -1.60 -14.92
CA MET A 54 -9.29 -2.36 -13.70
C MET A 54 -8.20 -1.68 -12.85
N GLU A 55 -7.10 -1.26 -13.47
CA GLU A 55 -5.98 -0.58 -12.81
C GLU A 55 -6.41 0.75 -12.20
N VAL A 56 -7.14 1.59 -12.94
CA VAL A 56 -7.53 2.91 -12.44
C VAL A 56 -8.56 2.80 -11.32
N LYS A 57 -9.49 1.85 -11.40
CA LYS A 57 -10.48 1.61 -10.34
C LYS A 57 -9.79 1.12 -9.08
N LEU A 58 -8.89 0.15 -9.20
CA LEU A 58 -8.14 -0.36 -8.05
C LEU A 58 -7.30 0.74 -7.40
N LEU A 59 -6.56 1.51 -8.20
CA LEU A 59 -5.69 2.57 -7.69
C LEU A 59 -6.50 3.71 -7.06
N ARG A 60 -7.47 4.29 -7.78
CA ARG A 60 -8.18 5.49 -7.32
C ARG A 60 -9.28 5.21 -6.30
N LEU A 61 -10.01 4.10 -6.43
CA LEU A 61 -11.17 3.82 -5.59
C LEU A 61 -10.81 3.04 -4.33
N ILE A 62 -9.74 2.22 -4.36
CA ILE A 62 -9.36 1.39 -3.23
C ILE A 62 -8.04 1.86 -2.64
N MET A 63 -6.96 1.90 -3.43
CA MET A 63 -5.61 2.12 -2.89
C MET A 63 -5.40 3.55 -2.39
N ASN A 64 -5.81 4.57 -3.14
CA ASN A 64 -5.64 5.98 -2.73
C ASN A 64 -6.35 6.30 -1.40
N PRO A 65 -7.66 6.04 -1.25
CA PRO A 65 -8.34 6.34 0.01
C PRO A 65 -7.83 5.49 1.16
N SER A 66 -7.52 4.20 0.94
CA SER A 66 -6.98 3.34 1.99
C SER A 66 -5.60 3.78 2.46
N MET A 67 -4.72 4.23 1.56
CA MET A 67 -3.42 4.81 1.93
C MET A 67 -3.59 6.08 2.77
N ILE A 68 -4.47 7.00 2.35
CA ILE A 68 -4.73 8.26 3.07
C ILE A 68 -5.24 7.97 4.49
N VAL A 69 -6.22 7.07 4.61
CA VAL A 69 -6.78 6.68 5.91
C VAL A 69 -5.74 5.95 6.77
N THR A 70 -4.92 5.09 6.16
CA THR A 70 -3.82 4.40 6.86
C THR A 70 -2.85 5.39 7.49
N TRP A 71 -2.40 6.40 6.74
CA TRP A 71 -1.51 7.43 7.24
C TRP A 71 -2.18 8.30 8.31
N GLY A 72 -3.40 8.79 8.05
CA GLY A 72 -4.13 9.65 8.99
C GLY A 72 -4.38 8.94 10.33
N ALA A 73 -4.93 7.72 10.28
CA ALA A 73 -5.19 6.94 11.48
C ALA A 73 -3.89 6.45 12.15
N GLY A 74 -2.84 6.14 11.38
CA GLY A 74 -1.54 5.71 11.90
C GLY A 74 -0.83 6.82 12.67
N LEU A 75 -0.81 8.04 12.13
CA LEU A 75 -0.26 9.23 12.80
C LEU A 75 -1.08 9.58 14.05
N LEU A 76 -2.42 9.45 14.00
CA LEU A 76 -3.28 9.68 15.16
C LEU A 76 -3.01 8.66 16.28
N LEU A 77 -2.76 7.38 15.94
CA LEU A 77 -2.37 6.37 16.92
C LEU A 77 -1.00 6.68 17.55
N LEU A 78 -0.04 7.18 16.77
CA LEU A 78 1.29 7.50 17.25
C LEU A 78 1.30 8.60 18.33
N VAL A 79 0.38 9.57 18.23
CA VAL A 79 0.23 10.64 19.22
C VAL A 79 -0.73 10.29 20.36
N THR A 80 -1.38 9.12 20.33
CA THR A 80 -2.31 8.68 21.37
C THR A 80 -1.55 7.99 22.50
N PRO A 81 -1.58 8.50 23.74
CA PRO A 81 -0.78 7.96 24.86
C PRO A 81 -1.02 6.47 25.14
N GLN A 82 -2.24 5.99 24.90
CA GLN A 82 -2.66 4.60 25.14
C GLN A 82 -2.15 3.62 24.08
N ALA A 83 -1.56 4.11 22.98
CA ALA A 83 -1.01 3.25 21.94
C ALA A 83 0.24 2.47 22.42
N GLY A 84 0.88 2.92 23.50
CA GLY A 84 1.97 2.20 24.16
C GLY A 84 3.26 2.10 23.32
N ALA A 85 3.41 2.95 22.30
CA ALA A 85 4.59 2.98 21.44
C ALA A 85 5.50 4.14 21.86
N GLY A 86 6.58 3.84 22.57
CA GLY A 86 7.63 4.82 22.82
C GLY A 86 8.47 5.04 21.57
N TRP A 87 8.85 6.28 21.27
CA TRP A 87 9.80 6.60 20.18
C TRP A 87 11.19 5.96 20.36
N ALA A 88 11.47 5.43 21.55
CA ALA A 88 12.67 4.66 21.86
C ALA A 88 12.63 3.21 21.36
N GLU A 89 11.45 2.69 21.02
CA GLU A 89 11.31 1.30 20.58
C GLU A 89 11.66 1.17 19.08
N LEU A 90 12.63 0.31 18.77
CA LEU A 90 13.16 0.15 17.42
C LEU A 90 12.06 -0.27 16.42
N TRP A 91 11.10 -1.09 16.85
CA TRP A 91 9.98 -1.51 16.02
C TRP A 91 9.15 -0.34 15.45
N VAL A 92 9.08 0.80 16.14
CA VAL A 92 8.37 2.00 15.65
C VAL A 92 9.05 2.55 14.40
N TRP A 93 10.38 2.60 14.42
CA TRP A 93 11.20 3.09 13.30
C TRP A 93 11.19 2.13 12.12
N THR A 94 11.36 0.83 12.38
CA THR A 94 11.33 -0.19 11.30
C THR A 94 9.95 -0.29 10.66
N LYS A 95 8.87 -0.23 11.45
CA LYS A 95 7.50 -0.16 10.91
C LYS A 95 7.30 1.13 10.11
N GLY A 96 7.73 2.28 10.64
CA GLY A 96 7.63 3.57 9.96
C GLY A 96 8.35 3.57 8.62
N ALA A 97 9.60 3.07 8.59
CA ALA A 97 10.38 2.92 7.36
C ALA A 97 9.68 1.99 6.34
N ALA A 98 9.09 0.89 6.79
CA ALA A 98 8.36 -0.02 5.92
C ALA A 98 7.09 0.62 5.34
N VAL A 99 6.34 1.41 6.13
CA VAL A 99 5.16 2.16 5.62
C VAL A 99 5.57 3.23 4.61
N ILE A 100 6.71 3.90 4.81
CA ILE A 100 7.28 4.82 3.83
C ILE A 100 7.65 4.08 2.54
N ALA A 101 8.29 2.91 2.64
CA ALA A 101 8.63 2.09 1.48
C ALA A 101 7.37 1.59 0.74
N MET A 102 6.30 1.22 1.46
CA MET A 102 4.99 0.90 0.86
C MET A 102 4.40 2.09 0.12
N THR A 103 4.52 3.29 0.68
CA THR A 103 4.04 4.54 0.04
C THR A 103 4.82 4.82 -1.24
N TRP A 104 6.15 4.68 -1.20
CA TRP A 104 6.98 4.79 -2.38
C TRP A 104 6.59 3.77 -3.45
N PHE A 105 6.37 2.51 -3.07
CA PHE A 105 5.96 1.46 -4.01
C PHE A 105 4.56 1.71 -4.60
N HIS A 106 3.61 2.20 -3.79
CA HIS A 106 2.31 2.68 -4.30
C HIS A 106 2.50 3.73 -5.39
N MET A 107 3.30 4.77 -5.12
CA MET A 107 3.53 5.86 -6.07
C MET A 107 4.23 5.38 -7.34
N TRP A 108 5.14 4.42 -7.21
CA TRP A 108 5.75 3.73 -8.34
C TRP A 108 4.71 3.02 -9.21
N LEU A 109 3.77 2.28 -8.62
CA LEU A 109 2.66 1.66 -9.37
C LEU A 109 1.80 2.71 -10.06
N ALA A 110 1.47 3.80 -9.38
CA ALA A 110 0.71 4.91 -9.95
C ALA A 110 1.42 5.53 -11.16
N ALA A 111 2.76 5.61 -11.16
CA ALA A 111 3.55 6.06 -12.30
C ALA A 111 3.48 5.05 -13.45
N ARG A 112 3.67 3.75 -13.19
CA ARG A 112 3.55 2.69 -14.22
C ARG A 112 2.18 2.67 -14.89
N ARG A 113 1.10 2.89 -14.14
CA ARG A 113 -0.25 3.06 -14.72
C ARG A 113 -0.31 4.18 -15.75
N LYS A 114 0.38 5.30 -15.51
CA LYS A 114 0.43 6.41 -16.48
C LYS A 114 1.20 6.01 -17.74
N ASP A 115 2.26 5.21 -17.59
CA ASP A 115 3.03 4.68 -18.71
C ASP A 115 2.18 3.71 -19.57
N PHE A 116 1.39 2.82 -18.95
CA PHE A 116 0.42 1.97 -19.66
C PHE A 116 -0.62 2.81 -20.42
N ALA A 117 -1.23 3.79 -19.75
CA ALA A 117 -2.22 4.67 -20.37
C ALA A 117 -1.65 5.52 -21.53
N ALA A 118 -0.35 5.79 -21.53
CA ALA A 118 0.35 6.49 -22.59
C ALA A 118 0.89 5.56 -23.69
N GLY A 119 0.76 4.24 -23.55
CA GLY A 119 1.37 3.24 -24.44
C GLY A 119 2.91 3.22 -24.38
N GLN A 120 3.51 3.76 -23.33
CA GLN A 120 4.96 3.93 -23.16
C GLN A 120 5.54 2.96 -22.12
N ASN A 121 4.86 1.86 -21.80
CA ASN A 121 5.41 0.89 -20.86
C ASN A 121 6.66 0.22 -21.43
N GLN A 122 7.80 0.45 -20.78
CA GLN A 122 9.10 -0.12 -21.17
C GLN A 122 9.49 -1.35 -20.33
N LEU A 123 8.69 -1.70 -19.32
CA LEU A 123 8.99 -2.80 -18.42
C LEU A 123 8.46 -4.13 -18.96
N SER A 124 9.28 -5.16 -18.85
CA SER A 124 8.91 -6.53 -19.20
C SER A 124 8.04 -7.20 -18.14
N GLY A 125 7.27 -8.22 -18.53
CA GLY A 125 6.48 -9.04 -17.61
C GLY A 125 7.32 -9.70 -16.50
N ARG A 126 8.59 -10.01 -16.76
CA ARG A 126 9.53 -10.52 -15.74
C ARG A 126 9.86 -9.47 -14.68
N GLN A 127 10.07 -8.21 -15.07
CA GLN A 127 10.31 -7.12 -14.11
C GLN A 127 9.06 -6.89 -13.26
N HIS A 128 7.86 -6.89 -13.86
CA HIS A 128 6.62 -6.79 -13.09
C HIS A 128 6.41 -7.96 -12.12
N ARG A 129 6.81 -9.19 -12.49
CA ARG A 129 6.80 -10.34 -11.57
C ARG A 129 7.69 -10.13 -10.35
N MET A 130 8.90 -9.62 -10.54
CA MET A 130 9.80 -9.34 -9.41
C MET A 130 9.20 -8.30 -8.46
N MET A 131 8.43 -7.34 -8.99
CA MET A 131 7.75 -6.34 -8.17
C MET A 131 6.58 -6.90 -7.36
N ASN A 132 6.05 -8.09 -7.69
CA ASN A 132 5.06 -8.77 -6.86
C ASN A 132 5.61 -9.16 -5.48
N GLU A 133 6.92 -9.32 -5.35
CA GLU A 133 7.56 -9.72 -4.09
C GLU A 133 7.77 -8.55 -3.13
N VAL A 134 7.81 -7.31 -3.65
CA VAL A 134 8.04 -6.12 -2.82
C VAL A 134 6.99 -5.96 -1.71
N PRO A 135 5.67 -6.05 -1.99
CA PRO A 135 4.65 -6.04 -0.94
C PRO A 135 4.80 -7.19 0.07
N THR A 136 5.20 -8.38 -0.37
CA THR A 136 5.39 -9.55 0.49
C THR A 136 6.51 -9.30 1.49
N LEU A 137 7.66 -8.82 1.01
CA LEU A 137 8.81 -8.49 1.85
C LEU A 137 8.47 -7.41 2.87
N LEU A 138 7.78 -6.35 2.45
CA LEU A 138 7.33 -5.27 3.35
C LEU A 138 6.37 -5.79 4.42
N LEU A 139 5.42 -6.67 4.05
CA LEU A 139 4.49 -7.28 5.01
C LEU A 139 5.24 -8.09 6.08
N VAL A 140 6.20 -8.93 5.67
CA VAL A 140 7.00 -9.74 6.60
C VAL A 140 7.75 -8.84 7.59
N VAL A 141 8.41 -7.79 7.09
CA VAL A 141 9.15 -6.84 7.94
C VAL A 141 8.20 -6.16 8.94
N ILE A 142 7.04 -5.68 8.49
CA ILE A 142 6.06 -5.00 9.34
C ILE A 142 5.53 -5.93 10.43
N VAL A 143 5.09 -7.14 10.07
CA VAL A 143 4.49 -8.08 11.02
C VAL A 143 5.51 -8.53 12.05
N LEU A 144 6.69 -8.97 11.61
CA LEU A 144 7.70 -9.47 12.52
C LEU A 144 8.22 -8.36 13.45
N SER A 145 8.41 -7.15 12.93
CA SER A 145 8.78 -5.98 13.73
C SER A 145 7.77 -5.69 14.84
N VAL A 146 6.47 -5.71 14.52
CA VAL A 146 5.41 -5.41 15.51
C VAL A 146 5.21 -6.55 16.52
N VAL A 147 5.34 -7.80 16.08
CA VAL A 147 5.07 -8.98 16.93
C VAL A 147 6.24 -9.31 17.84
N LEU A 148 7.46 -9.32 17.31
CA LEU A 148 8.66 -9.65 18.09
C LEU A 148 9.18 -8.44 18.88
N LYS A 149 8.75 -7.21 18.53
CA LYS A 149 9.17 -5.96 19.18
C LYS A 149 10.69 -5.87 19.37
N TRP A 150 11.45 -6.29 18.37
CA TRP A 150 12.90 -6.06 18.37
C TRP A 150 13.21 -4.58 18.13
#